data_AF-A0A7W7NYF3-F1
#
_entry.id   AF-A0A7W7NYF3-F1
#
_cell.length_a   1.000
_cell.length_b   1.000
_cell.length_c   1.000
_cell.angle_alpha   90.00
_cell.angle_beta   90.00
_cell.angle_gamma   90.00
#
_symmetry.space_group_name_H-M   'P 1'
#
loop_
_entity.id
_entity.type
_entity.pdbx_description
1 polymer ?
#
loop_
_entity_poly.entity_id
_entity_poly.type
_entity_poly.pdbx_seq_one_letter_code
_entity_poly.pdbx_strand_id
1 'polypeptide(L)' 'MSKEQNVAIGVVPNCPHCGVQLEEAVESYTVPGQIGPASEYKEDCYECDQTFSVEKISDTECVVRAI' A
#
# COMPACT_ATOMS: atom_id res chain seq x y z
N MET A 1 16.62 -3.85 -1.25
CA MET A 1 15.86 -4.94 -0.61
C MET A 1 14.41 -4.50 -0.64
N SER A 2 13.60 -5.04 -1.53
CA SER A 2 12.18 -4.68 -1.64
C SER A 2 11.48 -5.21 -0.39
N LYS A 3 11.00 -4.31 0.48
CA LYS A 3 10.25 -4.68 1.68
C LYS A 3 8.78 -4.75 1.32
N GLU A 4 8.19 -5.93 1.49
CA GLU A 4 6.76 -6.16 1.37
C GLU A 4 6.15 -6.12 2.78
N GLN A 5 4.99 -5.48 2.93
CA GLN A 5 4.33 -5.26 4.22
C GLN A 5 2.86 -5.68 4.14
N ASN A 6 2.42 -6.54 5.04
CA ASN A 6 1.00 -6.82 5.25
C ASN A 6 0.45 -5.79 6.24
N VAL A 7 -0.57 -5.05 5.81
CA VAL A 7 -1.16 -3.95 6.59
C VAL A 7 -2.65 -4.19 6.69
N ALA A 8 -3.18 -4.11 7.91
CA ALA A 8 -4.61 -4.27 8.13
C ALA A 8 -5.40 -3.07 7.58
N ILE A 9 -6.61 -3.32 7.09
CA ILE A 9 -7.56 -2.27 6.68
C ILE A 9 -7.81 -1.33 7.87
N GLY A 10 -7.86 -0.03 7.61
CA GLY A 10 -7.98 1.04 8.60
C GLY A 10 -6.64 1.47 9.22
N VAL A 11 -5.53 0.83 8.85
CA VAL A 11 -4.18 1.20 9.33
C VAL A 11 -3.45 2.01 8.27
N VAL A 12 -2.76 3.05 8.71
CA VAL A 12 -1.89 3.88 7.86
C VAL A 12 -0.56 3.13 7.63
N PRO A 13 -0.25 2.74 6.38
CA PRO A 13 0.97 1.99 6.08
C PRO A 13 2.21 2.90 6.11
N ASN A 14 3.39 2.27 6.15
CA ASN A 14 4.65 2.97 5.95
C ASN A 14 5.14 2.73 4.52
N CYS A 15 5.77 3.73 3.92
CA CYS A 15 6.43 3.60 2.63
C CYS A 15 7.43 2.42 2.68
N PRO A 16 7.37 1.47 1.73
CA PRO A 16 8.27 0.32 1.72
C PRO A 16 9.72 0.68 1.37
N HIS A 17 9.95 1.87 0.81
CA HIS A 17 11.27 2.36 0.40
C HIS A 17 12.00 3.14 1.50
N CYS A 18 11.39 4.20 2.02
CA CYS A 18 12.02 5.09 2.99
C CYS A 18 11.53 4.89 4.44
N GLY A 19 10.40 4.19 4.63
CA GLY A 19 9.82 3.93 5.95
C GLY A 19 9.01 5.08 6.56
N VAL A 20 8.79 6.19 5.83
CA VAL A 20 7.89 7.26 6.28
C VAL A 20 6.46 6.72 6.41
N GLN A 21 5.72 7.16 7.42
CA GLN A 21 4.30 6.87 7.53
C GLN A 21 3.53 7.67 6.47
N LEU A 22 2.66 6.99 5.71
CA LEU A 22 1.84 7.66 4.69
C LEU A 22 0.70 8.49 5.34
N GLU A 23 -0.07 9.22 4.53
CA GLU A 23 -1.09 10.12 5.06
C GLU A 23 -2.47 9.45 5.23
N GLU A 24 -2.78 8.43 4.43
CA GLU A 24 -4.08 7.77 4.42
C GLU A 24 -4.03 6.31 4.91
N ALA A 25 -5.20 5.74 5.21
CA ALA A 25 -5.31 4.32 5.54
C ALA A 25 -5.05 3.45 4.29
N VAL A 26 -4.60 2.20 4.50
CA VAL A 26 -4.12 1.34 3.41
C VAL A 26 -5.18 1.08 2.33
N GLU A 27 -6.47 1.09 2.69
CA GLU A 27 -7.58 0.92 1.75
C GLU A 27 -7.78 2.08 0.78
N SER A 28 -7.36 3.30 1.14
CA SER A 28 -7.38 4.47 0.21
C SER A 28 -6.46 4.22 -0.98
N TYR A 29 -5.39 3.45 -0.77
CA TYR A 29 -4.45 3.02 -1.80
C TYR A 29 -4.91 1.73 -2.49
N THR A 30 -6.20 1.46 -2.61
CA THR A 30 -6.70 0.30 -3.36
C THR A 30 -7.93 0.66 -4.17
N VAL A 31 -8.20 -0.08 -5.24
CA VAL A 31 -9.46 0.10 -5.99
C VAL A 31 -10.64 -0.42 -5.15
N PRO A 32 -11.63 0.42 -4.79
CA PRO A 32 -12.72 0.00 -3.91
C PRO A 32 -13.54 -1.16 -4.50
N GLY A 33 -13.90 -2.12 -3.65
CA GLY A 33 -14.73 -3.27 -4.01
C GLY A 33 -14.01 -4.37 -4.81
N GLN A 34 -12.71 -4.25 -5.02
CA GLN A 34 -11.88 -5.27 -5.66
C GLN A 34 -10.99 -5.98 -4.63
N ILE A 35 -10.66 -7.25 -4.87
CA ILE A 35 -9.67 -8.03 -4.11
C ILE A 35 -8.75 -8.72 -5.12
N GLY A 36 -7.47 -8.88 -4.77
CA GLY A 36 -6.43 -9.43 -5.60
C GLY A 36 -5.90 -8.42 -6.63
N PRO A 37 -5.31 -8.86 -7.75
CA PRO A 37 -4.62 -7.98 -8.69
C PRO A 37 -5.46 -6.84 -9.27
N ALA A 38 -6.79 -7.01 -9.35
CA ALA A 38 -7.71 -5.96 -9.81
C ALA A 38 -7.87 -4.79 -8.82
N SER A 39 -7.42 -4.98 -7.58
CA SER A 39 -7.41 -3.95 -6.55
C SER A 39 -6.12 -3.12 -6.52
N GLU A 40 -5.11 -3.50 -7.31
CA GLU A 40 -3.79 -2.87 -7.26
C GLU A 40 -3.88 -1.38 -7.58
N TYR A 41 -3.30 -0.55 -6.71
CA TYR A 41 -3.06 0.86 -6.92
C TYR A 41 -1.57 1.15 -6.80
N LYS A 42 -1.09 2.19 -7.50
CA LYS A 42 0.30 2.63 -7.50
C LYS A 42 0.36 4.11 -7.22
N GLU A 43 1.28 4.50 -6.34
CA GLU A 43 1.45 5.89 -5.93
C GLU A 43 2.91 6.18 -5.59
N ASP A 44 3.31 7.44 -5.78
CA ASP A 44 4.64 7.93 -5.44
C ASP A 44 4.67 8.42 -3.99
N CYS A 45 5.66 8.00 -3.23
CA CYS A 45 5.83 8.47 -1.86
C CYS A 45 6.21 9.95 -1.83
N TYR A 46 5.43 10.76 -1.12
CA TYR A 46 5.63 12.21 -1.01
C TYR A 46 7.00 12.65 -0.42
N GLU A 47 7.71 11.76 0.28
CA GLU A 47 8.99 12.08 0.93
C GLU A 47 10.22 11.63 0.14
N CYS A 48 10.14 10.50 -0.57
CA CYS A 48 11.28 9.93 -1.28
C CYS A 48 11.12 9.83 -2.79
N ASP A 49 9.96 10.25 -3.32
CA ASP A 49 9.58 10.23 -4.73
C ASP A 49 9.66 8.83 -5.39
N GLN A 50 9.68 7.75 -4.59
CA GLN A 50 9.69 6.37 -5.10
C GLN A 50 8.27 5.79 -5.13
N THR A 51 7.96 5.11 -6.23
CA THR A 51 6.66 4.48 -6.43
C THR A 51 6.52 3.20 -5.62
N PHE A 52 5.39 3.03 -4.96
CA PHE A 52 4.98 1.77 -4.33
C PHE A 52 3.67 1.29 -4.94
N SER A 53 3.37 0.00 -4.77
CA SER A 53 2.05 -0.54 -5.07
C SER A 53 1.38 -1.15 -3.86
N VAL A 54 0.06 -1.06 -3.84
CA VAL A 54 -0.78 -1.61 -2.77
C VAL A 54 -1.84 -2.47 -3.41
N GLU A 55 -2.01 -3.69 -2.92
CA GLU A 55 -3.00 -4.66 -3.40
C GLU A 55 -3.81 -5.16 -2.20
N LYS A 56 -5.14 -5.12 -2.29
CA LYS A 56 -6.04 -5.71 -1.29
C LYS A 56 -6.04 -7.22 -1.44
N ILE A 57 -5.54 -7.95 -0.45
CA ILE A 57 -5.46 -9.42 -0.48
C ILE A 57 -6.64 -10.10 0.23
N SER A 58 -7.31 -9.39 1.14
CA SER A 58 -8.50 -9.86 1.85
C SER A 58 -9.36 -8.67 2.31
N ASP A 59 -10.53 -8.93 2.89
CA ASP A 59 -11.36 -7.86 3.46
C ASP A 59 -10.79 -7.19 4.71
N THR A 60 -9.70 -7.73 5.26
CA THR A 60 -9.05 -7.23 6.47
C THR A 60 -7.62 -6.80 6.24
N GLU A 61 -7.02 -7.10 5.09
CA GLU A 61 -5.59 -6.87 4.85
C GLU A 61 -5.29 -6.46 3.39
N CYS A 62 -4.30 -5.58 3.28
CA CYS A 62 -3.63 -5.20 2.05
C CYS A 62 -2.14 -5.54 2.13
N VAL A 63 -1.51 -5.69 0.98
CA VAL A 63 -0.06 -5.80 0.86
C VAL A 63 0.49 -4.54 0.20
N VAL A 64 1.53 -3.97 0.79
CA VAL A 64 2.26 -2.80 0.30
C VAL A 64 3.64 -3.23 -0.14
N ARG A 65 4.04 -2.90 -1.37
CA ARG A 65 5.32 -3.32 -1.96
C ARG A 65 6.03 -2.19 -2.70
N ALA A 66 7.35 -2.16 -2.56
CA ALA A 66 8.25 -1.35 -3.37
C ALA A 66 8.30 -1.88 -4.80
N ILE A 67 8.18 -1.01 -5.80
CA ILE A 67 8.30 -1.36 -7.24
C ILE A 67 9.43 -0.60 -7.94
#